data_AF-A0A2C6BUR0-F1
#
_entry.id   AF-A0A2C6BUR0-F1
#
_cell.length_a   1.000
_cell.length_b   1.000
_cell.length_c   1.000
_cell.angle_alpha   90.00
_cell.angle_beta   90.00
_cell.angle_gamma   90.00
#
_symmetry.space_group_name_H-M   'P 1'
#
loop_
_entity.id
_entity.type
_entity.pdbx_description
1 polymer ?
#
loop_
_entity_poly.entity_id
_entity_poly.type
_entity_poly.pdbx_seq_one_letter_code
_entity_poly.pdbx_strand_id
1 'polypeptide(L)'
;MKTINFYKSIEKVYSVYANSLDDVKNNPLSYYPEYTDDMFITDKNFQYPIIKNNELMEMTREERIEQGIKQGIETQLEPGEFIKNKKLVKVPQPSKYHTWNKMTNKWDLDLEGLKHITRRKFRQILLDKIYADFNYNGKIFQMGEADEINFLRVKSAIDIATTSNDPKAIIEAVKFLKVEVPAGFEEKIKAIIKDKTTLSEVIQNLKINWRLKDNSVDSFSFGEINHIYLLWILRGTAAQEEYTAIATKTMKAKSLEELESIEWE
;
A
#
# COMPACT_ATOMS: atom_id res chain seq x y z
N MET A 1 37.09 29.50 25.19
CA MET A 1 36.63 29.64 26.58
C MET A 1 35.38 28.80 26.75
N LYS A 2 35.25 28.13 27.90
CA LYS A 2 34.10 27.30 28.30
C LYS A 2 33.48 27.90 29.56
N THR A 3 32.19 27.66 29.78
CA THR A 3 31.54 27.95 31.07
C THR A 3 31.82 26.79 32.02
N ILE A 4 32.45 27.09 33.16
CA ILE A 4 32.70 26.14 34.25
C ILE A 4 31.74 26.50 35.39
N ASN A 5 31.03 25.50 35.89
CA ASN A 5 29.99 25.63 36.89
C ASN A 5 30.47 25.06 38.23
N PHE A 6 30.15 25.77 39.30
CA PHE A 6 30.32 25.33 40.67
C PHE A 6 28.95 24.93 41.23
N TYR A 7 28.87 23.73 41.76
CA TYR A 7 27.67 23.19 42.39
C TYR A 7 27.94 22.88 43.86
N LYS A 8 27.02 23.29 44.74
CA LYS A 8 26.99 22.86 46.14
C LYS A 8 25.82 21.90 46.32
N SER A 9 26.13 20.65 46.69
CA SER A 9 25.17 19.55 46.56
C SER A 9 24.63 19.45 45.13
N ILE A 10 23.35 19.77 44.90
CA ILE A 10 22.73 19.76 43.56
C ILE A 10 22.46 21.17 43.01
N GLU A 11 22.69 22.21 43.81
CA GLU A 11 22.39 23.59 43.42
C GLU A 11 23.60 24.22 42.73
N LYS A 12 23.38 24.82 41.57
CA LYS A 12 24.41 25.60 40.89
C LYS A 12 24.55 26.94 41.61
N VAL A 13 25.69 27.16 42.24
CA VAL A 13 25.95 28.37 43.05
C VAL A 13 26.73 29.44 42.29
N TYR A 14 27.56 29.04 41.31
CA TYR A 14 28.38 29.99 40.54
C TYR A 14 28.76 29.46 39.15
N SER A 15 29.06 30.35 38.21
CA SER A 15 29.54 30.02 36.86
C SER A 15 30.62 31.02 36.42
N VAL A 16 31.71 30.52 35.82
CA VAL A 16 32.84 31.34 35.33
C VAL A 16 33.20 30.95 33.90
N TYR A 17 33.76 31.88 33.12
CA TYR A 17 34.35 31.57 31.82
C TYR A 17 35.84 31.30 31.96
N ALA A 18 36.30 30.11 31.59
CA ALA A 18 37.69 29.70 31.69
C ALA A 18 38.21 29.06 30.40
N ASN A 19 39.52 28.89 30.27
CA ASN A 19 40.13 28.25 29.10
C ASN A 19 40.00 26.73 29.16
N SER A 20 40.19 26.13 30.33
CA SER A 20 40.01 24.69 30.56
C SER A 20 39.33 24.40 31.91
N LEU A 21 38.77 23.20 32.04
CA LEU A 21 38.22 22.70 33.31
C LEU A 21 39.34 22.43 34.32
N ASP A 22 40.49 21.94 33.86
CA ASP A 22 41.62 21.57 34.71
C ASP A 22 42.26 22.80 35.36
N ASP A 23 42.33 23.94 34.66
CA ASP A 23 42.81 25.20 35.23
C ASP A 23 41.98 25.63 36.45
N VAL A 24 40.65 25.49 36.35
CA VAL A 24 39.72 25.83 37.44
C VAL A 24 39.80 24.81 38.57
N LYS A 25 39.93 23.51 38.26
CA LYS A 25 40.08 22.46 39.28
C LYS A 25 41.39 22.55 40.06
N ASN A 26 42.48 22.95 39.42
CA ASN A 26 43.79 23.08 40.06
C ASN A 26 43.90 24.33 40.95
N ASN A 27 43.08 25.36 40.70
CA ASN A 27 43.12 26.61 41.47
C ASN A 27 41.73 27.25 41.65
N PRO A 28 40.78 26.56 42.31
CA PRO A 28 39.37 26.97 42.33
C PRO A 28 39.12 28.29 43.06
N LEU A 29 39.86 28.58 44.14
CA LEU A 29 39.74 29.83 44.91
C LEU A 29 40.06 31.09 44.11
N SER A 30 40.90 30.97 43.07
CA SER A 30 41.20 32.10 42.17
C SER A 30 40.04 32.44 41.24
N TYR A 31 39.12 31.50 41.01
CA TYR A 31 37.93 31.69 40.17
C TYR A 31 36.66 31.92 41.00
N TYR A 32 36.58 31.32 42.19
CA TYR A 32 35.46 31.46 43.10
C TYR A 32 35.96 31.47 44.56
N PRO A 33 36.13 32.65 45.19
CA PRO A 33 36.70 32.78 46.54
C PRO A 33 35.92 32.07 47.65
N GLU A 34 34.62 31.84 47.46
CA GLU A 34 33.76 31.12 48.42
C GLU A 34 33.76 29.61 48.19
N TYR A 35 34.65 29.10 47.32
CA TYR A 35 34.79 27.67 47.07
C TYR A 35 35.10 26.90 48.36
N THR A 36 34.44 25.76 48.51
CA THR A 36 34.68 24.79 49.58
C THR A 36 34.88 23.39 48.98
N ASP A 37 35.67 22.54 49.64
CA ASP A 37 36.07 21.22 49.12
C ASP A 37 34.89 20.27 48.83
N ASP A 38 33.72 20.53 49.41
CA ASP A 38 32.46 19.80 49.17
C ASP A 38 31.72 20.23 47.89
N MET A 39 32.25 21.20 47.12
CA MET A 39 31.66 21.65 45.86
C MET A 39 32.13 20.82 44.65
N PHE A 40 31.23 20.60 43.70
CA PHE A 40 31.55 19.99 42.40
C PHE A 40 31.90 21.06 41.36
N ILE A 41 33.01 20.85 40.64
CA ILE A 41 33.46 21.70 39.53
C ILE A 41 33.35 20.93 38.22
N THR A 42 32.55 21.45 37.28
CA THR A 42 32.24 20.77 36.02
C THR A 42 32.00 21.76 34.88
N ASP A 43 32.32 21.37 33.64
CA ASP A 43 31.95 22.13 32.44
C ASP A 43 30.55 21.77 31.92
N LYS A 44 29.84 20.87 32.60
CA LYS A 44 28.45 20.51 32.30
C LYS A 44 27.47 21.40 33.07
N ASN A 45 26.34 21.72 32.45
CA ASN A 45 25.22 22.40 33.09
C ASN A 45 24.06 21.41 33.18
N PHE A 46 23.70 21.02 34.40
CA PHE A 46 22.65 20.05 34.67
C PHE A 46 21.29 20.74 34.84
N GLN A 47 20.24 20.19 34.22
CA GLN A 47 18.86 20.68 34.37
C GLN A 47 18.19 20.04 35.59
N TYR A 48 18.39 18.74 35.79
CA TYR A 48 17.91 17.93 36.91
C TYR A 48 19.10 17.18 37.53
N PRO A 49 19.95 17.89 38.31
CA PRO A 49 21.13 17.30 38.93
C PRO A 49 20.80 16.25 40.00
N ILE A 50 21.55 15.15 40.02
CA ILE A 50 21.54 14.12 41.06
C ILE A 50 22.97 13.71 41.44
N ILE A 51 23.17 13.38 42.71
CA ILE A 51 24.44 12.83 43.20
C ILE A 51 24.32 11.31 43.30
N LYS A 52 25.23 10.59 42.64
CA LYS A 52 25.37 9.13 42.73
C LYS A 52 26.83 8.76 42.87
N ASN A 53 27.15 7.82 43.75
CA ASN A 53 28.52 7.36 43.96
C ASN A 53 29.51 8.52 44.16
N ASN A 54 29.09 9.56 44.90
CA ASN A 54 29.88 10.77 45.13
C ASN A 54 30.18 11.62 43.88
N GLU A 55 29.46 11.44 42.78
CA GLU A 55 29.58 12.23 41.55
C GLU A 55 28.27 12.97 41.22
N LEU A 56 28.40 14.20 40.72
CA LEU A 56 27.28 15.00 40.23
C LEU A 56 27.02 14.68 38.74
N MET A 57 25.78 14.30 38.45
CA MET A 57 25.35 13.95 37.09
C MET A 57 23.90 14.39 36.80
N GLU A 58 23.48 14.30 35.54
CA GLU A 58 22.09 14.53 35.12
C GLU A 58 21.24 13.30 35.48
N MET A 59 20.05 13.52 36.05
CA MET A 59 19.10 12.43 36.27
C MET A 59 18.72 11.76 34.96
N THR A 60 18.66 10.42 34.98
CA THR A 60 18.02 9.67 33.91
C THR A 60 16.52 9.95 33.88
N ARG A 61 15.88 9.62 32.76
CA ARG A 61 14.42 9.80 32.59
C ARG A 61 13.63 9.03 33.64
N GLU A 62 14.06 7.82 33.96
CA GLU A 62 13.46 6.94 34.98
C GLU A 62 13.51 7.58 36.37
N GLU A 63 14.63 8.20 36.73
CA GLU A 63 14.81 8.84 38.03
C GLU A 63 14.00 10.12 38.18
N ARG A 64 13.89 10.91 37.11
CA ARG A 64 13.00 12.07 37.08
C ARG A 64 11.55 11.63 37.35
N ILE A 65 11.12 10.51 36.75
CA ILE A 65 9.79 9.94 36.98
C ILE A 65 9.62 9.48 38.44
N GLU A 66 10.62 8.79 39.00
CA GLU A 66 10.60 8.31 40.39
C GLU A 66 10.49 9.45 41.41
N GLN A 67 11.22 10.55 41.17
CA GLN A 67 11.16 11.76 42.00
C GLN A 67 9.90 12.61 41.76
N GLY A 68 9.03 12.23 40.83
CA GLY A 68 7.78 12.93 40.54
C GLY A 68 7.93 14.17 39.65
N ILE A 69 9.09 14.35 39.02
CA ILE A 69 9.36 15.43 38.06
C ILE A 69 8.66 15.08 36.74
N LYS A 70 7.45 15.58 36.52
CA LYS A 70 6.66 15.27 35.31
C LYS A 70 6.88 16.22 34.14
N GLN A 71 7.45 17.39 34.40
CA GLN A 71 7.60 18.46 33.40
C GLN A 71 8.45 17.98 32.22
N GLY A 72 7.88 18.05 31.02
CA GLY A 72 8.53 17.64 29.77
C GLY A 72 8.65 16.12 29.54
N ILE A 73 8.30 15.28 30.52
CA ILE A 73 8.39 13.82 30.36
C ILE A 73 7.18 13.26 29.61
N GLU A 74 5.98 13.72 29.92
CA GLU A 74 4.74 13.24 29.28
C GLU A 74 4.73 13.53 27.77
N THR A 75 5.37 14.63 27.34
CA THR A 75 5.57 14.99 25.94
C THR A 75 6.65 14.19 25.22
N GLN A 76 7.50 13.48 25.97
CA GLN A 76 8.59 12.63 25.46
C GLN A 76 8.25 11.13 25.55
N LEU A 77 7.00 10.76 25.86
CA LEU A 77 6.59 9.36 25.86
C LEU A 77 6.46 8.83 24.44
N GLU A 78 7.22 7.78 24.15
CA GLU A 78 7.11 7.02 22.92
C GLU A 78 5.82 6.17 22.91
N PRO A 79 5.30 5.79 21.74
CA PRO A 79 4.23 4.80 21.65
C PRO A 79 4.57 3.52 22.45
N GLY A 80 3.64 3.08 23.29
CA GLY A 80 3.84 1.94 24.19
C GLY A 80 4.40 2.31 25.57
N GLU A 81 4.75 3.57 25.81
CA GLU A 81 5.23 4.05 27.11
C GLU A 81 4.16 4.82 27.88
N PHE A 82 4.06 4.55 29.18
CA PHE A 82 3.23 5.34 30.10
C PHE A 82 3.75 5.27 31.54
N ILE A 83 3.33 6.23 32.37
CA ILE A 83 3.75 6.30 33.78
C ILE A 83 2.64 5.75 34.67
N LYS A 84 2.99 4.76 35.50
CA LYS A 84 2.09 4.20 36.52
C LYS A 84 2.85 4.07 37.84
N ASN A 85 2.29 4.60 38.93
CA ASN A 85 2.90 4.55 40.26
C ASN A 85 4.35 5.05 40.31
N LYS A 86 4.63 6.21 39.66
CA LYS A 86 5.98 6.79 39.54
C LYS A 86 7.02 5.87 38.89
N LYS A 87 6.59 4.92 38.05
CA LYS A 87 7.47 4.08 37.24
C LYS A 87 7.08 4.18 35.78
N LEU A 88 8.10 4.19 34.92
CA LEU A 88 7.92 4.06 33.48
C LEU A 88 7.55 2.61 33.16
N VAL A 89 6.41 2.41 32.51
CA VAL A 89 5.95 1.12 32.00
C VAL A 89 6.11 1.15 30.48
N LYS A 90 6.70 0.09 29.93
CA LYS A 90 6.87 -0.11 28.49
C LYS A 90 6.08 -1.33 28.05
N VAL A 91 5.20 -1.17 27.07
CA VAL A 91 4.38 -2.24 26.50
C VAL A 91 4.82 -2.44 25.05
N PRO A 92 5.40 -3.60 24.69
CA PRO A 92 5.84 -3.85 23.32
C PRO A 92 4.65 -3.80 22.35
N GLN A 93 4.88 -3.29 21.15
CA GLN A 93 3.87 -3.26 20.10
C GLN A 93 3.57 -4.69 19.62
N PRO A 94 2.30 -5.16 19.67
CA PRO A 94 1.97 -6.54 19.29
C PRO A 94 2.18 -6.82 17.80
N SER A 95 1.85 -5.85 16.94
CA SER A 95 2.11 -5.90 15.51
C SER A 95 2.17 -4.49 14.92
N LYS A 96 2.73 -4.36 13.72
CA LYS A 96 2.83 -3.09 12.98
C LYS A 96 1.50 -2.36 12.72
N TYR A 97 0.37 -3.04 12.89
CA TYR A 97 -0.97 -2.47 12.67
C TYR A 97 -1.62 -1.91 13.94
N HIS A 98 -1.01 -2.15 15.10
CA HIS A 98 -1.51 -1.60 16.35
C HIS A 98 -1.06 -0.16 16.53
N THR A 99 -1.96 0.70 16.96
CA THR A 99 -1.67 2.10 17.28
C THR A 99 -1.75 2.32 18.78
N TRP A 100 -0.86 3.15 19.32
CA TRP A 100 -0.83 3.39 20.76
C TRP A 100 -1.89 4.42 21.15
N ASN A 101 -2.83 4.00 22.00
CA ASN A 101 -3.81 4.90 22.58
C ASN A 101 -3.29 5.47 23.90
N LYS A 102 -2.85 6.73 23.85
CA LYS A 102 -2.31 7.46 25.00
C LYS A 102 -3.33 7.68 26.13
N MET A 103 -4.64 7.65 25.83
CA MET A 103 -5.69 7.83 26.84
C MET A 103 -5.92 6.56 27.65
N THR A 104 -5.92 5.40 26.99
CA THR A 104 -6.18 4.11 27.63
C THR A 104 -4.90 3.37 28.04
N ASN A 105 -3.74 3.83 27.55
CA ASN A 105 -2.44 3.17 27.67
C ASN A 105 -2.46 1.73 27.13
N LYS A 106 -3.09 1.55 25.97
CA LYS A 106 -3.22 0.25 25.30
C LYS A 106 -2.90 0.38 23.82
N TRP A 107 -2.54 -0.76 23.23
CA TRP A 107 -2.44 -0.93 21.80
C TRP A 107 -3.82 -1.23 21.22
N ASP A 108 -4.33 -0.34 20.39
CA ASP A 108 -5.61 -0.51 19.71
C ASP A 108 -5.38 -1.03 18.28
N LEU A 109 -6.31 -1.85 17.80
CA LEU A 109 -6.30 -2.42 16.46
C LEU A 109 -7.58 -2.02 15.73
N ASP A 110 -7.45 -1.28 14.64
CA ASP A 110 -8.56 -1.06 13.71
C ASP A 110 -8.68 -2.25 12.74
N LEU A 111 -9.28 -3.34 13.23
CA LEU A 111 -9.45 -4.55 12.43
C LEU A 111 -10.35 -4.28 11.20
N GLU A 112 -11.37 -3.43 11.32
CA GLU A 112 -12.29 -3.15 10.22
C GLU A 112 -11.59 -2.39 9.09
N GLY A 113 -10.77 -1.39 9.43
CA GLY A 113 -9.91 -0.72 8.46
C GLY A 113 -8.96 -1.69 7.75
N LEU A 114 -8.35 -2.63 8.48
CA LEU A 114 -7.46 -3.64 7.91
C LEU A 114 -8.16 -4.61 6.97
N LYS A 115 -9.40 -5.01 7.26
CA LYS A 115 -10.21 -5.84 6.34
C LYS A 115 -10.42 -5.14 5.00
N HIS A 116 -10.76 -3.85 5.03
CA HIS A 116 -10.93 -3.07 3.81
C HIS A 116 -9.63 -2.91 3.01
N ILE A 117 -8.51 -2.64 3.69
CA ILE A 117 -7.19 -2.58 3.05
C ILE A 117 -6.84 -3.93 2.40
N THR A 118 -7.03 -5.03 3.13
CA THR A 118 -6.72 -6.38 2.65
C THR A 118 -7.59 -6.77 1.46
N ARG A 119 -8.90 -6.49 1.52
CA ARG A 119 -9.81 -6.68 0.38
C ARG A 119 -9.40 -5.89 -0.85
N ARG A 120 -8.90 -4.66 -0.70
CA ARG A 120 -8.38 -3.86 -1.82
C ARG A 120 -7.15 -4.49 -2.45
N LYS A 121 -6.25 -5.09 -1.66
CA LYS A 121 -5.11 -5.86 -2.18
C LYS A 121 -5.58 -7.04 -3.03
N PHE A 122 -6.55 -7.82 -2.55
CA PHE A 122 -7.13 -8.91 -3.35
C PHE A 122 -7.83 -8.39 -4.61
N ARG A 123 -8.48 -7.23 -4.56
CA ARG A 123 -9.05 -6.62 -5.78
C ARG A 123 -7.97 -6.33 -6.83
N GLN A 124 -6.75 -5.98 -6.44
CA GLN A 124 -5.66 -5.82 -7.41
C GLN A 124 -5.30 -7.16 -8.07
N ILE A 125 -5.17 -8.23 -7.27
CA ILE A 125 -4.91 -9.59 -7.78
C ILE A 125 -6.01 -10.03 -8.77
N LEU A 126 -7.27 -9.74 -8.46
CA LEU A 126 -8.39 -9.97 -9.40
C LEU A 126 -8.15 -9.28 -10.75
N LEU A 127 -7.79 -7.99 -10.74
CA LEU A 127 -7.56 -7.23 -11.97
C LEU A 127 -6.36 -7.80 -12.74
N ASP A 128 -5.29 -8.19 -12.04
CA ASP A 128 -4.10 -8.79 -12.65
C ASP A 128 -4.45 -10.12 -13.34
N LYS A 129 -5.31 -10.95 -12.72
CA LYS A 129 -5.81 -12.20 -13.32
C LYS A 129 -6.75 -11.95 -14.51
N ILE A 130 -7.68 -10.99 -14.40
CA ILE A 130 -8.61 -10.63 -15.48
C ILE A 130 -7.86 -10.12 -16.71
N TYR A 131 -6.87 -9.26 -16.50
CA TYR A 131 -6.16 -8.55 -17.57
C TYR A 131 -4.82 -9.17 -17.95
N ALA A 132 -4.53 -10.37 -17.45
CA ALA A 132 -3.38 -11.14 -17.87
C ALA A 132 -3.42 -11.41 -19.38
N ASP A 133 -2.26 -11.32 -20.04
CA ASP A 133 -2.12 -11.69 -21.44
C ASP A 133 -2.61 -13.14 -21.66
N PHE A 134 -3.14 -13.43 -22.85
CA PHE A 134 -3.76 -14.72 -23.15
C PHE A 134 -3.08 -15.41 -24.33
N ASN A 135 -2.64 -16.64 -24.11
CA ASN A 135 -2.04 -17.46 -25.17
C ASN A 135 -3.14 -18.26 -25.88
N TYR A 136 -3.30 -17.99 -27.17
CA TYR A 136 -4.16 -18.75 -28.07
C TYR A 136 -3.31 -19.33 -29.19
N ASN A 137 -3.14 -20.66 -29.22
CA ASN A 137 -2.38 -21.38 -30.25
C ASN A 137 -0.95 -20.83 -30.47
N GLY A 138 -0.26 -20.42 -29.40
CA GLY A 138 1.09 -19.84 -29.46
C GLY A 138 1.13 -18.35 -29.79
N LYS A 139 -0.03 -17.70 -29.96
CA LYS A 139 -0.15 -16.26 -30.19
C LYS A 139 -0.61 -15.58 -28.90
N ILE A 140 0.14 -14.56 -28.46
CA ILE A 140 -0.12 -13.88 -27.20
C ILE A 140 -0.96 -12.63 -27.46
N PHE A 141 -2.18 -12.63 -26.94
CA PHE A 141 -3.12 -11.53 -26.99
C PHE A 141 -2.94 -10.63 -25.77
N GLN A 142 -2.84 -9.33 -26.03
CA GLN A 142 -2.96 -8.32 -24.98
C GLN A 142 -4.43 -8.19 -24.58
N MET A 143 -4.71 -8.23 -23.28
CA MET A 143 -6.06 -8.16 -22.71
C MET A 143 -6.14 -7.08 -21.63
N GLY A 144 -5.77 -5.83 -21.94
CA GLY A 144 -5.98 -4.72 -21.03
C GLY A 144 -7.43 -4.21 -21.06
N GLU A 145 -7.82 -3.43 -20.06
CA GLU A 145 -9.12 -2.74 -20.02
C GLU A 145 -9.39 -1.93 -21.31
N ALA A 146 -8.37 -1.22 -21.80
CA ALA A 146 -8.47 -0.45 -23.05
C ALA A 146 -8.55 -1.34 -24.31
N ASP A 147 -8.18 -2.61 -24.23
CA ASP A 147 -8.21 -3.54 -25.37
C ASP A 147 -9.59 -4.20 -25.54
N GLU A 148 -10.43 -4.24 -24.49
CA GLU A 148 -11.76 -4.86 -24.49
C GLU A 148 -12.64 -4.33 -25.63
N ILE A 149 -12.58 -3.01 -25.88
CA ILE A 149 -13.34 -2.36 -26.96
C ILE A 149 -13.03 -2.94 -28.34
N ASN A 150 -11.79 -3.41 -28.56
CA ASN A 150 -11.38 -4.02 -29.84
C ASN A 150 -12.01 -5.38 -30.05
N PHE A 151 -12.28 -6.14 -28.99
CA PHE A 151 -13.00 -7.40 -29.05
C PHE A 151 -14.51 -7.15 -29.17
N LEU A 152 -15.04 -6.21 -28.38
CA LEU A 152 -16.45 -5.85 -28.39
C LEU A 152 -16.93 -5.42 -29.79
N ARG A 153 -16.17 -4.61 -30.53
CA ARG A 153 -16.56 -4.23 -31.90
C ARG A 153 -16.75 -5.45 -32.84
N VAL A 154 -15.94 -6.50 -32.68
CA VAL A 154 -16.04 -7.73 -33.49
C VAL A 154 -17.27 -8.53 -33.06
N LYS A 155 -17.45 -8.70 -31.75
CA LYS A 155 -18.66 -9.33 -31.18
C LYS A 155 -19.93 -8.60 -31.63
N SER A 156 -19.96 -7.28 -31.56
CA SER A 156 -21.10 -6.47 -32.00
C SER A 156 -21.42 -6.65 -33.48
N ALA A 157 -20.41 -6.79 -34.36
CA ALA A 157 -20.67 -7.06 -35.78
C ALA A 157 -21.32 -8.43 -36.00
N ILE A 158 -20.89 -9.45 -35.26
CA ILE A 158 -21.51 -10.80 -35.26
C ILE A 158 -22.94 -10.72 -34.70
N ASP A 159 -23.14 -10.01 -33.59
CA ASP A 159 -24.46 -9.85 -32.95
C ASP A 159 -25.43 -9.12 -33.90
N ILE A 160 -24.99 -8.06 -34.58
CA ILE A 160 -25.79 -7.36 -35.58
C ILE A 160 -26.14 -8.30 -36.75
N ALA A 161 -25.19 -9.11 -37.23
CA ALA A 161 -25.47 -10.06 -38.30
C ALA A 161 -26.51 -11.11 -37.92
N THR A 162 -26.49 -11.58 -36.67
CA THR A 162 -27.41 -12.61 -36.19
C THR A 162 -28.79 -12.08 -35.81
N THR A 163 -28.88 -10.81 -35.40
CA THR A 163 -30.13 -10.20 -34.89
C THR A 163 -30.83 -9.26 -35.87
N SER A 164 -30.09 -8.58 -36.76
CA SER A 164 -30.65 -7.61 -37.69
C SER A 164 -31.24 -8.25 -38.94
N ASN A 165 -32.35 -7.69 -39.44
CA ASN A 165 -32.93 -8.02 -40.75
C ASN A 165 -32.67 -6.93 -41.81
N ASP A 166 -31.86 -5.92 -41.49
CA ASP A 166 -31.44 -4.89 -42.43
C ASP A 166 -30.07 -5.23 -43.02
N PRO A 167 -29.97 -5.53 -44.34
CA PRO A 167 -28.70 -5.80 -44.99
C PRO A 167 -27.72 -4.64 -44.86
N LYS A 168 -28.21 -3.40 -44.85
CA LYS A 168 -27.36 -2.21 -44.79
C LYS A 168 -26.64 -2.13 -43.45
N ALA A 169 -27.37 -2.31 -42.34
CA ALA A 169 -26.78 -2.35 -41.00
C ALA A 169 -25.69 -3.43 -40.85
N ILE A 170 -25.91 -4.62 -41.41
CA ILE A 170 -24.94 -5.72 -41.36
C ILE A 170 -23.67 -5.38 -42.16
N ILE A 171 -23.84 -4.86 -43.38
CA ILE A 171 -22.73 -4.47 -44.25
C ILE A 171 -21.92 -3.35 -43.61
N GLU A 172 -22.58 -2.34 -43.05
CA GLU A 172 -21.93 -1.22 -42.37
C GLU A 172 -21.16 -1.69 -41.13
N ALA A 173 -21.73 -2.56 -40.29
CA ALA A 173 -21.06 -3.12 -39.12
C ALA A 173 -19.73 -3.82 -39.48
N VAL A 174 -19.72 -4.60 -40.58
CA VAL A 174 -18.50 -5.23 -41.09
C VAL A 174 -17.51 -4.19 -41.61
N LYS A 175 -17.97 -3.22 -42.42
CA LYS A 175 -17.11 -2.17 -42.99
C LYS A 175 -16.45 -1.29 -41.93
N PHE A 176 -17.13 -1.02 -40.80
CA PHE A 176 -16.55 -0.25 -39.68
C PHE A 176 -15.34 -0.92 -39.04
N LEU A 177 -15.19 -2.24 -39.17
CA LEU A 177 -14.02 -2.97 -38.70
C LEU A 177 -12.80 -2.81 -39.61
N LYS A 178 -12.92 -2.06 -40.73
CA LYS A 178 -11.87 -1.80 -41.72
C LYS A 178 -11.25 -3.09 -42.27
N VAL A 179 -12.07 -4.10 -42.48
CA VAL A 179 -11.67 -5.37 -43.08
C VAL A 179 -11.78 -5.33 -44.60
N GLU A 180 -10.91 -6.05 -45.29
CA GLU A 180 -11.09 -6.28 -46.72
C GLU A 180 -12.29 -7.22 -46.93
N VAL A 181 -13.27 -6.72 -47.67
CA VAL A 181 -14.51 -7.43 -47.94
C VAL A 181 -14.41 -8.10 -49.32
N PRO A 182 -14.76 -9.39 -49.47
CA PRO A 182 -14.72 -10.07 -50.77
C PRO A 182 -15.60 -9.39 -51.84
N ALA A 183 -15.20 -9.51 -53.11
CA ALA A 183 -16.04 -9.07 -54.22
C ALA A 183 -17.41 -9.79 -54.20
N GLY A 184 -18.51 -9.05 -54.43
CA GLY A 184 -19.86 -9.60 -54.40
C GLY A 184 -20.42 -9.86 -52.99
N PHE A 185 -19.74 -9.38 -51.93
CA PHE A 185 -20.20 -9.60 -50.54
C PHE A 185 -21.57 -8.98 -50.28
N GLU A 186 -21.86 -7.78 -50.78
CA GLU A 186 -23.14 -7.12 -50.52
C GLU A 186 -24.32 -7.91 -51.13
N GLU A 187 -24.16 -8.39 -52.37
CA GLU A 187 -25.12 -9.25 -53.05
C GLU A 187 -25.30 -10.57 -52.29
N LYS A 188 -24.19 -11.17 -51.83
CA LYS A 188 -24.21 -12.40 -51.03
C LYS A 188 -24.99 -12.21 -49.73
N ILE A 189 -24.74 -11.12 -48.98
CA ILE A 189 -25.45 -10.82 -47.73
C ILE A 189 -26.95 -10.63 -47.99
N LYS A 190 -27.33 -9.87 -49.04
CA LYS A 190 -28.75 -9.68 -49.41
C LYS A 190 -29.44 -11.01 -49.76
N ALA A 191 -28.73 -11.94 -50.41
CA ALA A 191 -29.28 -13.25 -50.78
C ALA A 191 -29.50 -14.16 -49.57
N ILE A 192 -28.58 -14.16 -48.59
CA ILE A 192 -28.62 -15.07 -47.44
C ILE A 192 -29.26 -14.48 -46.18
N ILE A 193 -29.74 -13.24 -46.20
CA ILE A 193 -30.18 -12.54 -44.97
C ILE A 193 -31.31 -13.24 -44.19
N LYS A 194 -32.15 -14.01 -44.88
CA LYS A 194 -33.23 -14.81 -44.28
C LYS A 194 -32.70 -16.10 -43.62
N ASP A 195 -31.55 -16.59 -44.07
CA ASP A 195 -30.86 -17.74 -43.50
C ASP A 195 -29.81 -17.26 -42.48
N LYS A 196 -30.26 -17.09 -41.23
CA LYS A 196 -29.40 -16.58 -40.15
C LYS A 196 -28.22 -17.49 -39.84
N THR A 197 -28.37 -18.79 -40.06
CA THR A 197 -27.28 -19.76 -39.83
C THR A 197 -26.17 -19.53 -40.83
N THR A 198 -26.49 -19.58 -42.14
CA THR A 198 -25.51 -19.33 -43.20
C THR A 198 -24.92 -17.93 -43.13
N LEU A 199 -25.73 -16.92 -42.79
CA LEU A 199 -25.25 -15.55 -42.59
C LEU A 199 -24.23 -15.48 -41.44
N SER A 200 -24.54 -16.08 -40.29
CA SER A 200 -23.64 -16.12 -39.14
C SER A 200 -22.31 -16.80 -39.49
N GLU A 201 -22.34 -17.94 -40.17
CA GLU A 201 -21.15 -18.64 -40.64
C GLU A 201 -20.30 -17.79 -41.58
N VAL A 202 -20.92 -17.09 -42.54
CA VAL A 202 -20.21 -16.19 -43.46
C VAL A 202 -19.51 -15.06 -42.70
N ILE A 203 -20.19 -14.44 -41.74
CA ILE A 203 -19.63 -13.33 -40.95
C ILE A 203 -18.52 -13.81 -40.01
N GLN A 204 -18.70 -14.95 -39.35
CA GLN A 204 -17.68 -15.52 -38.45
C GLN A 204 -16.40 -15.90 -39.20
N ASN A 205 -16.50 -16.30 -40.48
CA ASN A 205 -15.36 -16.65 -41.31
C ASN A 205 -14.60 -15.44 -41.90
N LEU A 206 -15.13 -14.21 -41.78
CA LEU A 206 -14.43 -13.02 -42.22
C LEU A 206 -13.12 -12.84 -41.45
N LYS A 207 -12.07 -12.37 -42.14
CA LYS A 207 -10.74 -12.19 -41.56
C LYS A 207 -10.52 -10.75 -41.11
N ILE A 208 -9.80 -10.59 -40.01
CA ILE A 208 -9.36 -9.32 -39.45
C ILE A 208 -7.88 -9.42 -39.06
N ASN A 209 -7.15 -8.35 -39.37
CA ASN A 209 -5.78 -8.19 -38.89
C ASN A 209 -5.81 -7.74 -37.42
N TRP A 210 -5.11 -8.49 -36.57
CA TRP A 210 -5.07 -8.24 -35.14
C TRP A 210 -3.64 -8.01 -34.68
N ARG A 211 -3.44 -6.99 -33.83
CA ARG A 211 -2.14 -6.71 -33.22
C ARG A 211 -1.97 -7.56 -31.96
N LEU A 212 -0.92 -8.37 -31.93
CA LEU A 212 -0.54 -9.18 -30.79
C LEU A 212 0.29 -8.39 -29.77
N LYS A 213 0.57 -9.00 -28.62
CA LYS A 213 1.30 -8.37 -27.51
C LYS A 213 2.70 -7.88 -27.90
N ASP A 214 3.37 -8.61 -28.78
CA ASP A 214 4.71 -8.28 -29.29
C ASP A 214 4.69 -7.23 -30.42
N ASN A 215 3.54 -6.61 -30.67
CA ASN A 215 3.26 -5.70 -31.78
C ASN A 215 3.29 -6.33 -33.18
N SER A 216 3.44 -7.65 -33.30
CA SER A 216 3.23 -8.34 -34.57
C SER A 216 1.75 -8.27 -34.96
N VAL A 217 1.47 -8.40 -36.25
CA VAL A 217 0.10 -8.43 -36.80
C VAL A 217 -0.12 -9.78 -37.44
N ASP A 218 -1.21 -10.43 -37.06
CA ASP A 218 -1.63 -11.73 -37.61
C ASP A 218 -3.11 -11.70 -38.02
N SER A 219 -3.54 -12.67 -38.83
CA SER A 219 -4.89 -12.72 -39.40
C SER A 219 -5.75 -13.76 -38.70
N PHE A 220 -6.87 -13.31 -38.11
CA PHE A 220 -7.81 -14.16 -37.41
C PHE A 220 -9.20 -14.00 -38.01
N SER A 221 -10.02 -15.04 -37.90
CA SER A 221 -11.44 -14.95 -38.22
C SER A 221 -12.20 -14.20 -37.12
N PHE A 222 -13.35 -13.63 -37.45
CA PHE A 222 -14.23 -12.99 -36.47
C PHE A 222 -14.68 -14.00 -35.42
N GLY A 223 -14.92 -15.25 -35.82
CA GLY A 223 -15.22 -16.36 -34.92
C GLY A 223 -14.10 -16.64 -33.93
N GLU A 224 -12.84 -16.66 -34.37
CA GLU A 224 -11.67 -16.84 -33.50
C GLU A 224 -11.55 -15.70 -32.47
N ILE A 225 -11.65 -14.45 -32.92
CA ILE A 225 -11.60 -13.27 -32.01
C ILE A 225 -12.74 -13.31 -31.00
N ASN A 226 -13.96 -13.64 -31.43
CA ASN A 226 -15.10 -13.76 -30.54
C ASN A 226 -14.92 -14.91 -29.53
N HIS A 227 -14.39 -16.06 -29.97
CA HIS A 227 -14.09 -17.17 -29.08
C HIS A 227 -13.06 -16.80 -28.02
N ILE A 228 -11.97 -16.13 -28.41
CA ILE A 228 -10.95 -15.63 -27.48
C ILE A 228 -11.56 -14.65 -26.47
N TYR A 229 -12.44 -13.75 -26.93
CA TYR A 229 -13.15 -12.83 -26.05
C TYR A 229 -14.07 -13.54 -25.04
N LEU A 230 -14.79 -14.57 -25.48
CA LEU A 230 -15.61 -15.38 -24.57
C LEU A 230 -14.76 -16.10 -23.52
N LEU A 231 -13.60 -16.64 -23.88
CA LEU A 231 -12.65 -17.23 -22.92
C LEU A 231 -12.14 -16.21 -21.92
N TRP A 232 -11.88 -14.97 -22.36
CA TRP A 232 -11.51 -13.88 -21.46
C TRP A 232 -12.63 -13.56 -20.45
N ILE A 233 -13.88 -13.46 -20.90
CA ILE A 233 -15.04 -13.24 -20.01
C ILE A 233 -15.19 -14.38 -19.00
N LEU A 234 -15.04 -15.63 -19.45
CA LEU A 234 -15.13 -16.81 -18.58
C LEU A 234 -14.01 -16.81 -17.52
N ARG A 235 -12.78 -16.50 -17.92
CA ARG A 235 -11.66 -16.30 -16.99
C ARG A 235 -11.98 -15.23 -15.95
N GLY A 236 -12.51 -14.09 -16.38
CA GLY A 236 -12.88 -13.02 -15.47
C GLY A 236 -14.01 -13.40 -14.50
N THR A 237 -14.98 -14.19 -14.98
CA THR A 237 -16.08 -14.71 -14.16
C THR A 237 -15.54 -15.66 -13.08
N ALA A 238 -14.67 -16.61 -13.45
CA ALA A 238 -14.04 -17.53 -12.50
C ALA A 238 -13.21 -16.78 -11.44
N ALA A 239 -12.38 -15.83 -11.85
CA ALA A 239 -11.59 -15.01 -10.93
C ALA A 239 -12.48 -14.16 -9.99
N GLN A 240 -13.61 -13.65 -10.49
CA GLN A 240 -14.57 -12.89 -9.70
C GLN A 240 -15.27 -13.74 -8.63
N GLU A 241 -15.58 -15.02 -8.92
CA GLU A 241 -16.13 -15.96 -7.95
C GLU A 241 -15.12 -16.24 -6.83
N GLU A 242 -13.85 -16.51 -7.17
CA GLU A 242 -12.77 -16.68 -6.20
C GLU A 242 -12.60 -15.44 -5.32
N TYR A 243 -12.53 -14.24 -5.93
CA TYR A 243 -12.47 -12.98 -5.21
C TYR A 243 -13.64 -12.82 -4.25
N THR A 244 -14.86 -13.17 -4.67
CA THR A 244 -16.06 -13.03 -3.84
C THR A 244 -15.96 -13.91 -2.59
N ALA A 245 -15.46 -15.14 -2.73
CA ALA A 245 -15.22 -16.04 -1.61
C ALA A 245 -14.16 -15.46 -0.64
N ILE A 246 -13.04 -14.97 -1.17
CA ILE A 246 -11.93 -14.42 -0.39
C ILE A 246 -12.30 -13.11 0.29
N ALA A 247 -12.97 -12.20 -0.40
CA ALA A 247 -13.51 -10.97 0.17
C ALA A 247 -14.50 -11.27 1.29
N THR A 248 -15.34 -12.30 1.14
CA THR A 248 -16.26 -12.74 2.18
C THR A 248 -15.50 -13.27 3.41
N LYS A 249 -14.47 -14.10 3.23
CA LYS A 249 -13.60 -14.56 4.32
C LYS A 249 -12.92 -13.39 5.01
N THR A 250 -12.39 -12.44 4.24
CA THR A 250 -11.72 -11.22 4.72
C THR A 250 -12.65 -10.42 5.63
N MET A 251 -13.88 -10.15 5.18
CA MET A 251 -14.83 -9.38 5.99
C MET A 251 -15.30 -10.12 7.25
N LYS A 252 -15.32 -11.45 7.22
CA LYS A 252 -15.73 -12.30 8.35
C LYS A 252 -14.62 -12.54 9.38
N ALA A 253 -13.36 -12.24 9.07
CA ALA A 253 -12.24 -12.41 10.00
C ALA A 253 -12.50 -11.69 11.33
N LYS A 254 -12.21 -12.34 12.46
CA LYS A 254 -12.44 -11.82 13.82
C LYS A 254 -11.15 -11.43 14.53
N SER A 255 -10.00 -11.82 13.99
CA SER A 255 -8.69 -11.51 14.55
C SER A 255 -7.71 -11.09 13.44
N LEU A 256 -6.59 -10.48 13.85
CA LEU A 256 -5.50 -10.17 12.95
C LEU A 256 -4.88 -11.44 12.35
N GLU A 257 -4.71 -12.49 13.16
CA GLU A 257 -4.16 -13.78 12.73
C GLU A 257 -5.02 -14.45 11.66
N GLU A 258 -6.35 -14.47 11.85
CA GLU A 258 -7.27 -14.96 10.83
C GLU A 258 -7.16 -14.15 9.54
N LEU A 259 -7.08 -12.82 9.64
CA LEU A 259 -6.98 -11.94 8.48
C LEU A 259 -5.66 -12.14 7.71
N GLU A 260 -4.54 -12.32 8.42
CA GLU A 260 -3.22 -12.53 7.84
C GLU A 260 -3.05 -13.93 7.23
N SER A 261 -3.82 -14.92 7.69
CA SER A 261 -3.82 -16.28 7.12
C SER A 261 -4.56 -16.41 5.78
N ILE A 262 -5.29 -15.36 5.36
CA ILE A 262 -6.02 -15.37 4.09
C ILE A 262 -5.05 -15.07 2.95
N GLU A 263 -4.93 -16.00 2.02
CA GLU A 263 -4.09 -15.88 0.84
C GLU A 263 -4.92 -16.07 -0.43
N TRP A 264 -4.48 -15.45 -1.52
CA TRP A 264 -4.98 -15.67 -2.87
C TRP A 264 -3.79 -15.81 -3.81
N GLU A 265 -3.51 -17.05 -4.21
CA GLU A 265 -2.57 -17.35 -5.30
C GLU A 265 -3.16 -16.96 -6.65
#